data_AF-A0A0V0QWX1-F1
#
_entry.id   AF-A0A0V0QWX1-F1
#
_cell.length_a   1.000
_cell.length_b   1.000
_cell.length_c   1.000
_cell.angle_alpha   90.00
_cell.angle_beta   90.00
_cell.angle_gamma   90.00
#
_symmetry.space_group_name_H-M   'P 1'
#
loop_
_entity.id
_entity.type
_entity.pdbx_description
1 polymer ?
#
loop_
_entity_poly.entity_id
_entity_poly.type
_entity_poly.pdbx_seq_one_letter_code
_entity_poly.pdbx_strand_id
1 'polypeptide(L)'
;MMKIQRRKIKAKLRIKMKMKGKNSYSTINTNPFDHIPLTFHIKQGASDIEFQNFSQKFQELQQKSSKKKNQNIWIIKPGESTNRGHGIQVSDNLETIKNMIDDKKYKDRTYIVQKYLERPLLYNKRKFDIRCYMLVTSYNGITKAYWYQEGYIRTSSKEYSLKNLENKAVHLTNDCVQKKYDDYGKFENGNKLSFSDFQKYLDGLGNSVDFMEKIYPQMKKLAKDSVASVYSKIHKGQQAFCFELFGLDFMIDEAMKVWLIEVNCNPDITTGTPILSRIIPQMLDNLFRIALDPIFYPPNWPKSKKAQIPENLYQQNKFEIIFDQQYDVEVIQKQFKNFESTLKQNKMDVTEAEQNIEEENDIILDEEDEQQLEEQNQQQVKKTKKQDNENQDLNNKKIKKQKKLQDKELKQDLK
;
A
#
# COMPACT_ATOMS: atom_id res chain seq x y z
N MET A 1 -4.67 3.23 17.67
CA MET A 1 -5.37 4.19 16.80
C MET A 1 -4.92 4.20 15.32
N MET A 2 -3.62 4.41 14.99
CA MET A 2 -3.16 4.55 13.58
C MET A 2 -3.32 3.32 12.64
N LYS A 3 -3.53 2.10 13.16
CA LYS A 3 -3.67 0.89 12.32
C LYS A 3 -5.08 0.68 11.76
N ILE A 4 -6.10 1.20 12.44
CA ILE A 4 -7.52 1.02 12.09
C ILE A 4 -7.96 2.02 11.01
N GLN A 5 -7.40 3.24 11.01
CA GLN A 5 -7.63 4.24 9.95
C GLN A 5 -7.05 3.80 8.58
N ARG A 6 -5.90 3.11 8.56
CA ARG A 6 -5.13 2.79 7.34
C ARG A 6 -5.82 1.82 6.37
N ARG A 7 -6.77 0.98 6.81
CA ARG A 7 -7.53 0.06 5.93
C ARG A 7 -9.00 0.44 5.78
N LYS A 8 -9.58 1.17 6.74
CA LYS A 8 -10.86 1.89 6.53
C LYS A 8 -10.75 2.79 5.30
N ILE A 9 -9.61 3.45 5.05
CA ILE A 9 -9.36 4.23 3.83
C ILE A 9 -9.32 3.34 2.57
N LYS A 10 -8.68 2.16 2.58
CA LYS A 10 -8.55 1.26 1.41
C LYS A 10 -9.88 0.70 0.91
N ALA A 11 -10.78 0.36 1.81
CA ALA A 11 -12.11 -0.07 1.47
C ALA A 11 -13.08 1.09 1.20
N LYS A 12 -12.97 2.21 1.95
CA LYS A 12 -13.73 3.43 1.66
C LYS A 12 -13.33 4.05 0.32
N LEU A 13 -12.09 3.87 -0.15
CA LEU A 13 -11.63 4.20 -1.50
C LEU A 13 -12.48 3.45 -2.53
N ARG A 14 -12.64 2.14 -2.36
CA ARG A 14 -13.40 1.30 -3.30
C ARG A 14 -14.91 1.44 -3.17
N ILE A 15 -15.48 1.50 -1.96
CA ILE A 15 -16.92 1.70 -1.72
C ILE A 15 -17.36 3.09 -2.21
N LYS A 16 -16.60 4.15 -1.92
CA LYS A 16 -16.94 5.50 -2.38
C LYS A 16 -16.66 5.72 -3.87
N MET A 17 -15.66 5.06 -4.48
CA MET A 17 -15.54 5.03 -5.95
C MET A 17 -16.62 4.15 -6.61
N LYS A 18 -17.11 3.07 -5.96
CA LYS A 18 -18.25 2.24 -6.46
C LYS A 18 -19.53 3.09 -6.57
N MET A 19 -19.79 3.95 -5.58
CA MET A 19 -21.00 4.79 -5.53
C MET A 19 -20.93 6.01 -6.47
N LYS A 20 -19.77 6.67 -6.64
CA LYS A 20 -19.62 7.76 -7.62
C LYS A 20 -19.25 7.31 -9.04
N GLY A 21 -18.80 6.07 -9.23
CA GLY A 21 -18.05 5.65 -10.42
C GLY A 21 -18.68 4.56 -11.29
N LYS A 22 -19.89 4.08 -11.02
CA LYS A 22 -20.55 3.14 -11.96
C LYS A 22 -20.91 3.81 -13.29
N ASN A 23 -21.09 5.13 -13.32
CA ASN A 23 -21.40 5.85 -14.55
C ASN A 23 -20.34 6.90 -14.94
N SER A 24 -19.41 7.30 -14.05
CA SER A 24 -18.47 8.45 -14.26
C SER A 24 -17.36 8.29 -15.28
N TYR A 25 -17.10 7.07 -15.75
CA TYR A 25 -15.91 6.75 -16.51
C TYR A 25 -16.18 6.21 -17.91
N SER A 26 -17.36 6.47 -18.49
CA SER A 26 -17.64 6.18 -19.91
C SER A 26 -17.08 7.26 -20.87
N THR A 27 -16.67 8.41 -20.36
CA THR A 27 -16.16 9.55 -21.16
C THR A 27 -14.63 9.67 -21.19
N ILE A 28 -13.91 8.92 -20.34
CA ILE A 28 -12.47 8.67 -20.48
C ILE A 28 -12.38 7.20 -20.87
N ASN A 29 -11.82 6.87 -22.03
CA ASN A 29 -11.86 5.55 -22.66
C ASN A 29 -11.13 4.41 -21.89
N THR A 30 -10.94 4.56 -20.57
CA THR A 30 -10.36 3.58 -19.65
C THR A 30 -11.00 3.75 -18.28
N ASN A 31 -11.67 2.70 -17.77
CA ASN A 31 -12.20 2.67 -16.42
C ASN A 31 -11.05 2.36 -15.44
N PRO A 32 -10.75 3.19 -14.41
CA PRO A 32 -9.67 2.92 -13.47
C PRO A 32 -9.87 1.59 -12.71
N PHE A 33 -11.11 1.09 -12.61
CA PHE A 33 -11.41 -0.23 -12.07
C PHE A 33 -10.97 -1.39 -12.97
N ASP A 34 -10.64 -1.13 -14.24
CA ASP A 34 -10.06 -2.16 -15.11
C ASP A 34 -8.67 -2.56 -14.63
N HIS A 35 -7.98 -1.70 -13.89
CA HIS A 35 -6.61 -1.93 -13.41
C HIS A 35 -6.55 -2.24 -11.91
N ILE A 36 -7.69 -2.45 -11.27
CA ILE A 36 -7.79 -2.84 -9.86
C ILE A 36 -8.61 -4.14 -9.78
N PRO A 37 -8.10 -5.20 -9.13
CA PRO A 37 -8.85 -6.44 -9.04
C PRO A 37 -10.22 -6.24 -8.36
N LEU A 38 -11.21 -7.05 -8.75
CA LEU A 38 -12.54 -6.99 -8.14
C LEU A 38 -12.47 -7.35 -6.64
N THR A 39 -12.90 -6.48 -5.71
CA THR A 39 -12.52 -6.49 -4.27
C THR A 39 -13.67 -6.12 -3.30
N PHE A 40 -14.37 -7.06 -2.70
CA PHE A 40 -15.41 -6.75 -1.71
C PHE A 40 -14.80 -6.44 -0.34
N HIS A 41 -15.33 -5.44 0.36
CA HIS A 41 -14.93 -5.15 1.74
C HIS A 41 -16.07 -5.51 2.68
N ILE A 42 -15.81 -6.51 3.48
CA ILE A 42 -16.77 -7.16 4.35
C ILE A 42 -16.42 -6.74 5.77
N LYS A 43 -17.39 -6.13 6.45
CA LYS A 43 -17.25 -5.63 7.81
C LYS A 43 -17.95 -6.52 8.82
N GLN A 44 -19.09 -7.11 8.46
CA GLN A 44 -19.99 -7.80 9.39
C GLN A 44 -20.25 -9.26 8.99
N GLY A 45 -19.19 -10.02 8.74
CA GLY A 45 -19.31 -11.44 8.42
C GLY A 45 -20.15 -11.71 7.16
N ALA A 46 -20.83 -12.86 7.12
CA ALA A 46 -21.72 -13.26 6.04
C ALA A 46 -23.07 -12.51 6.03
N SER A 47 -23.43 -11.86 7.14
CA SER A 47 -24.59 -10.97 7.20
C SER A 47 -24.37 -9.64 6.46
N ASP A 48 -23.12 -9.30 6.12
CA ASP A 48 -22.81 -8.06 5.41
C ASP A 48 -23.37 -8.05 3.98
N ILE A 49 -23.99 -6.95 3.58
CA ILE A 49 -24.48 -6.74 2.22
C ILE A 49 -23.37 -6.89 1.16
N GLU A 50 -22.14 -6.50 1.47
CA GLU A 50 -21.01 -6.69 0.56
C GLU A 50 -20.60 -8.16 0.44
N PHE A 51 -20.84 -9.01 1.45
CA PHE A 51 -20.66 -10.45 1.32
C PHE A 51 -21.76 -11.08 0.46
N GLN A 52 -23.01 -10.61 0.57
CA GLN A 52 -24.10 -11.04 -0.31
C GLN A 52 -23.81 -10.67 -1.77
N ASN A 53 -23.40 -9.42 -2.00
CA ASN A 53 -22.94 -8.93 -3.31
C ASN A 53 -21.78 -9.76 -3.86
N PHE A 54 -20.82 -10.12 -3.00
CA PHE A 54 -19.73 -11.02 -3.36
C PHE A 54 -20.26 -12.41 -3.74
N SER A 55 -21.14 -13.00 -2.94
CA SER A 55 -21.68 -14.35 -3.14
C SER A 55 -22.44 -14.47 -4.46
N GLN A 56 -23.29 -13.48 -4.78
CA GLN A 56 -23.96 -13.39 -6.07
C GLN A 56 -22.93 -13.30 -7.20
N LYS A 57 -21.92 -12.43 -7.06
CA LYS A 57 -20.90 -12.26 -8.09
C LYS A 57 -20.02 -13.50 -8.28
N PHE A 58 -19.75 -14.21 -7.19
CA PHE A 58 -19.03 -15.47 -7.19
C PHE A 58 -19.79 -16.50 -8.02
N GLN A 59 -21.09 -16.67 -7.79
CA GLN A 59 -21.95 -17.60 -8.52
C GLN A 59 -22.04 -17.25 -10.01
N GLU A 60 -22.21 -15.97 -10.35
CA GLU A 60 -22.20 -15.49 -11.75
C GLU A 60 -20.90 -15.87 -12.47
N LEU A 61 -19.75 -15.68 -11.81
CA LEU A 61 -18.45 -16.00 -12.39
C LEU A 61 -18.22 -17.51 -12.45
N GLN A 62 -18.72 -18.27 -11.48
CA GLN A 62 -18.66 -19.74 -11.47
C GLN A 62 -19.40 -20.34 -12.67
N GLN A 63 -20.58 -19.81 -13.01
CA GLN A 63 -21.33 -20.29 -14.18
C GLN A 63 -20.60 -19.99 -15.50
N LYS A 64 -19.87 -18.87 -15.56
CA LYS A 64 -19.08 -18.47 -16.74
C LYS A 64 -17.74 -19.23 -16.82
N SER A 65 -17.20 -19.69 -15.70
CA SER A 65 -15.87 -20.26 -15.60
C SER A 65 -15.75 -21.62 -16.30
N SER A 66 -16.82 -22.42 -16.26
CA SER A 66 -16.95 -23.69 -16.98
C SER A 66 -16.70 -23.59 -18.49
N LYS A 67 -16.82 -22.38 -19.07
CA LYS A 67 -16.58 -22.11 -20.51
C LYS A 67 -15.18 -21.55 -20.81
N LYS A 68 -14.44 -21.04 -19.81
CA LYS A 68 -13.20 -20.25 -20.03
C LYS A 68 -11.93 -20.80 -19.34
N LYS A 69 -11.95 -22.04 -18.82
CA LYS A 69 -10.80 -22.65 -18.08
C LYS A 69 -10.27 -21.77 -16.92
N ASN A 70 -11.13 -20.96 -16.31
CA ASN A 70 -10.77 -20.15 -15.14
C ASN A 70 -11.27 -20.88 -13.89
N GLN A 71 -10.51 -20.91 -12.80
CA GLN A 71 -10.92 -21.61 -11.56
C GLN A 71 -11.77 -20.72 -10.63
N ASN A 72 -11.98 -19.44 -10.99
CA ASN A 72 -12.74 -18.48 -10.19
C ASN A 72 -12.17 -18.31 -8.77
N ILE A 73 -10.84 -18.10 -8.71
CA ILE A 73 -10.12 -18.03 -7.44
C ILE A 73 -10.20 -16.62 -6.83
N TRP A 74 -10.27 -16.56 -5.50
CA TRP A 74 -10.29 -15.35 -4.70
C TRP A 74 -9.21 -15.38 -3.62
N ILE A 75 -8.67 -14.21 -3.29
CA ILE A 75 -7.74 -13.99 -2.20
C ILE A 75 -8.43 -13.22 -1.08
N ILE A 76 -8.37 -13.77 0.12
CA ILE A 76 -9.04 -13.29 1.31
C ILE A 76 -7.97 -12.70 2.21
N LYS A 77 -8.05 -11.39 2.43
CA LYS A 77 -7.08 -10.61 3.21
C LYS A 77 -7.79 -10.04 4.44
N PRO A 78 -7.41 -10.42 5.66
CA PRO A 78 -8.04 -9.85 6.85
C PRO A 78 -7.63 -8.39 7.07
N GLY A 79 -8.55 -7.56 7.54
CA GLY A 79 -8.43 -6.11 7.62
C GLY A 79 -7.65 -5.58 8.83
N GLU A 80 -7.59 -6.31 9.93
CA GLU A 80 -6.82 -5.89 11.11
C GLU A 80 -5.52 -6.70 11.28
N SER A 81 -4.41 -5.99 11.48
CA SER A 81 -3.09 -6.53 11.89
C SER A 81 -2.42 -7.57 10.94
N THR A 82 -2.67 -7.50 9.63
CA THR A 82 -2.06 -8.45 8.65
C THR A 82 -0.95 -7.84 7.80
N ASN A 83 -0.06 -7.06 8.41
CA ASN A 83 1.24 -6.85 7.77
C ASN A 83 1.94 -8.22 7.64
N ARG A 84 2.85 -8.38 6.67
CA ARG A 84 3.68 -9.59 6.52
C ARG A 84 2.96 -10.86 6.04
N GLY A 85 1.77 -10.74 5.43
CA GLY A 85 1.06 -11.88 4.82
C GLY A 85 0.34 -12.81 5.80
N HIS A 86 0.18 -12.40 7.06
CA HIS A 86 -0.45 -13.23 8.09
C HIS A 86 -1.97 -13.33 7.87
N GLY A 87 -2.50 -14.55 7.89
CA GLY A 87 -3.94 -14.81 7.70
C GLY A 87 -4.48 -14.62 6.28
N ILE A 88 -3.62 -14.33 5.29
CA ILE A 88 -4.02 -14.30 3.88
C ILE A 88 -4.22 -15.74 3.41
N GLN A 89 -5.34 -15.98 2.74
CA GLN A 89 -5.70 -17.27 2.15
C GLN A 89 -6.19 -17.09 0.72
N VAL A 90 -6.06 -18.13 -0.08
CA VAL A 90 -6.54 -18.19 -1.46
C VAL A 90 -7.51 -19.36 -1.56
N SER A 91 -8.69 -19.13 -2.11
CA SER A 91 -9.75 -20.13 -2.20
C SER A 91 -10.60 -19.92 -3.45
N ASP A 92 -11.05 -21.00 -4.05
CA ASP A 92 -12.04 -21.08 -5.12
C ASP A 92 -13.38 -21.64 -4.63
N ASN A 93 -13.55 -21.82 -3.31
CA ASN A 93 -14.76 -22.38 -2.71
C ASN A 93 -15.48 -21.32 -1.85
N LEU A 94 -16.75 -21.06 -2.18
CA LEU A 94 -17.58 -20.06 -1.50
C LEU A 94 -17.83 -20.40 -0.02
N GLU A 95 -18.06 -21.66 0.30
CA GLU A 95 -18.32 -22.11 1.67
C GLU A 95 -17.06 -21.97 2.53
N THR A 96 -15.90 -22.33 1.98
CA THR A 96 -14.60 -22.10 2.63
C THR A 96 -14.37 -20.61 2.90
N ILE A 97 -14.72 -19.73 1.95
CA ILE A 97 -14.62 -18.27 2.12
C ILE A 97 -15.58 -17.77 3.21
N LYS A 98 -16.84 -18.23 3.18
CA LYS A 98 -17.85 -17.89 4.19
C LYS A 98 -17.40 -18.26 5.60
N ASN A 99 -16.92 -19.49 5.77
CA ASN A 99 -16.45 -19.99 7.06
C ASN A 99 -15.25 -19.20 7.61
N MET A 100 -14.36 -18.70 6.75
CA MET A 100 -13.26 -17.82 7.19
C MET A 100 -13.76 -16.45 7.67
N ILE A 101 -14.79 -15.93 7.02
CA ILE A 101 -15.34 -14.60 7.29
C ILE A 101 -16.22 -14.62 8.55
N ASP A 102 -16.95 -15.71 8.77
CA ASP A 102 -17.83 -15.94 9.93
C ASP A 102 -17.11 -16.53 11.15
N ASP A 103 -15.77 -16.65 11.13
CA ASP A 103 -15.01 -17.19 12.25
C ASP A 103 -15.25 -16.34 13.51
N LYS A 104 -16.10 -16.88 14.40
CA LYS A 104 -16.54 -16.27 15.66
C LYS A 104 -15.40 -15.96 16.62
N LYS A 105 -14.20 -16.50 16.37
CA LYS A 105 -12.99 -16.15 17.11
C LYS A 105 -12.61 -14.67 16.93
N TYR A 106 -13.09 -14.01 15.87
CA TYR A 106 -12.71 -12.64 15.52
C TYR A 106 -13.92 -11.78 15.16
N LYS A 107 -14.87 -11.59 16.09
CA LYS A 107 -16.17 -10.93 15.89
C LYS A 107 -16.15 -9.53 15.27
N ASP A 108 -15.06 -8.78 15.39
CA ASP A 108 -14.96 -7.40 14.88
C ASP A 108 -14.01 -7.26 13.68
N ARG A 109 -13.60 -8.38 13.07
CA ARG A 109 -12.60 -8.36 12.01
C ARG A 109 -13.22 -8.11 10.64
N THR A 110 -12.77 -7.05 10.00
CA THR A 110 -13.09 -6.81 8.59
C THR A 110 -12.27 -7.71 7.66
N TYR A 111 -12.78 -7.98 6.46
CA TYR A 111 -12.12 -8.78 5.43
C TYR A 111 -12.18 -8.08 4.07
N ILE A 112 -11.14 -8.31 3.28
CA ILE A 112 -11.07 -7.93 1.88
C ILE A 112 -11.09 -9.21 1.06
N VAL A 113 -12.14 -9.42 0.27
CA VAL A 113 -12.26 -10.55 -0.64
C VAL A 113 -12.03 -10.05 -2.05
N GLN A 114 -10.88 -10.39 -2.61
CA GLN A 114 -10.40 -9.84 -3.88
C GLN A 114 -10.22 -10.94 -4.92
N LYS A 115 -10.59 -10.69 -6.17
CA LYS A 115 -10.41 -11.62 -7.28
C LYS A 115 -8.92 -11.86 -7.46
N TYR A 116 -8.54 -13.12 -7.40
CA TYR A 116 -7.15 -13.52 -7.55
C TYR A 116 -6.73 -13.45 -9.02
N LEU A 117 -5.51 -12.98 -9.28
CA LEU A 117 -4.91 -12.97 -10.62
C LEU A 117 -4.35 -14.37 -10.93
N GLU A 118 -5.13 -15.14 -11.68
CA GLU A 118 -4.87 -16.55 -12.00
C GLU A 118 -3.83 -16.74 -13.10
N ARG A 119 -3.63 -15.74 -13.95
CA ARG A 119 -2.66 -15.77 -15.06
C ARG A 119 -1.70 -14.56 -14.99
N PRO A 120 -0.89 -14.47 -13.91
CA PRO A 120 0.13 -13.44 -13.82
C PRO A 120 1.23 -13.70 -14.85
N LEU A 121 1.91 -12.64 -15.29
CA LEU A 121 3.20 -12.78 -15.93
C LEU A 121 4.17 -13.46 -14.95
N LEU A 122 4.98 -14.40 -15.46
CA LEU A 122 5.89 -15.19 -14.64
C LEU A 122 7.35 -14.85 -14.97
N TYR A 123 8.17 -14.81 -13.94
CA TYR A 123 9.63 -14.71 -14.05
C TYR A 123 10.24 -16.08 -13.76
N ASN A 124 10.83 -16.75 -14.77
CA ASN A 124 11.33 -18.11 -14.65
C ASN A 124 10.29 -19.06 -14.01
N LYS A 125 9.05 -19.04 -14.52
CA LYS A 125 7.88 -19.79 -14.02
C LYS A 125 7.44 -19.44 -12.58
N ARG A 126 8.04 -18.43 -11.93
CA ARG A 126 7.69 -17.99 -10.57
C ARG A 126 6.86 -16.71 -10.60
N LYS A 127 5.99 -16.57 -9.61
CA LYS A 127 5.14 -15.39 -9.44
C LYS A 127 5.99 -14.22 -8.95
N PHE A 128 5.66 -13.00 -9.36
CA PHE A 128 6.26 -11.81 -8.80
C PHE A 128 5.25 -10.68 -8.61
N ASP A 129 5.66 -9.69 -7.82
CA ASP A 129 5.02 -8.38 -7.74
C ASP A 129 6.08 -7.28 -7.84
N ILE A 130 5.65 -6.06 -8.13
CA ILE A 130 6.53 -4.89 -8.30
C ILE A 130 6.25 -3.90 -7.18
N ARG A 131 7.28 -3.55 -6.42
CA ARG A 131 7.26 -2.49 -5.41
C ARG A 131 7.79 -1.19 -6.01
N CYS A 132 6.96 -0.16 -6.00
CA CYS A 132 7.34 1.22 -6.28
C CYS A 132 7.04 2.14 -5.10
N TYR A 133 7.52 3.37 -5.15
CA TYR A 133 7.37 4.35 -4.07
C TYR A 133 6.76 5.65 -4.57
N MET A 134 5.89 6.23 -3.73
CA MET A 134 5.25 7.52 -4.00
C MET A 134 5.28 8.37 -2.73
N LEU A 135 5.73 9.60 -2.84
CA LEU A 135 5.67 10.60 -1.78
C LEU A 135 4.45 11.48 -2.01
N VAL A 136 3.65 11.73 -0.98
CA VAL A 136 2.61 12.76 -1.00
C VAL A 136 2.98 13.82 0.02
N THR A 137 2.95 15.09 -0.37
CA THR A 137 3.18 16.24 0.52
C THR A 137 1.98 17.15 0.48
N SER A 138 1.63 17.75 1.63
CA SER A 138 0.76 18.91 1.71
C SER A 138 1.54 20.04 2.38
N TYR A 139 1.73 21.14 1.65
CA TYR A 139 2.41 22.34 2.13
C TYR A 139 1.44 23.51 2.02
N ASN A 140 1.06 24.10 3.15
CA ASN A 140 0.06 25.18 3.24
C ASN A 140 -1.23 24.88 2.45
N GLY A 141 -1.72 23.64 2.55
CA GLY A 141 -2.93 23.20 1.85
C GLY A 141 -2.75 22.92 0.36
N ILE A 142 -1.53 22.97 -0.16
CA ILE A 142 -1.20 22.54 -1.53
C ILE A 142 -0.67 21.11 -1.49
N THR A 143 -1.46 20.18 -2.03
CA THR A 143 -1.12 18.77 -2.14
C THR A 143 -0.37 18.49 -3.43
N LYS A 144 0.78 17.82 -3.33
CA LYS A 144 1.54 17.28 -4.46
C LYS A 144 1.86 15.81 -4.22
N ALA A 145 1.89 15.02 -5.29
CA ALA A 145 2.39 13.66 -5.24
C ALA A 145 3.54 13.46 -6.22
N TYR A 146 4.52 12.69 -5.78
CA TYR A 146 5.76 12.44 -6.49
C TYR A 146 5.99 10.93 -6.61
N TRP A 147 6.36 10.48 -7.80
CA TRP A 147 6.75 9.12 -8.10
C TRP A 147 8.26 8.97 -7.99
N TYR A 148 8.74 8.00 -7.23
CA TYR A 148 10.16 7.68 -7.20
C TYR A 148 10.51 6.80 -8.40
N GLN A 149 11.53 7.19 -9.17
CA GLN A 149 11.87 6.56 -10.45
C GLN A 149 12.28 5.10 -10.34
N GLU A 150 12.77 4.67 -9.18
CA GLU A 150 13.21 3.31 -8.96
C GLU A 150 12.24 2.50 -8.09
N GLY A 151 12.21 1.21 -8.37
CA GLY A 151 11.54 0.21 -7.57
C GLY A 151 12.29 -1.11 -7.66
N TYR A 152 11.66 -2.16 -7.17
CA TYR A 152 12.21 -3.50 -7.25
C TYR A 152 11.09 -4.53 -7.37
N ILE A 153 11.44 -5.68 -7.94
CA ILE A 153 10.53 -6.80 -8.12
C ILE A 153 10.80 -7.81 -7.02
N ARG A 154 9.72 -8.41 -6.48
CA ARG A 154 9.76 -9.47 -5.46
C ARG A 154 9.25 -10.76 -6.04
N THR A 155 10.07 -11.79 -6.07
CA THR A 155 9.73 -13.09 -6.64
C THR A 155 9.32 -14.10 -5.57
N SER A 156 8.44 -15.04 -5.91
CA SER A 156 8.19 -16.24 -5.10
C SER A 156 9.40 -17.17 -5.13
N SER A 157 9.59 -17.99 -4.11
CA SER A 157 10.66 -19.01 -4.07
C SER A 157 10.30 -20.30 -4.81
N LYS A 158 9.01 -20.50 -5.12
CA LYS A 158 8.49 -21.71 -5.79
C LYS A 158 7.81 -21.36 -7.11
N GLU A 159 7.83 -22.32 -8.04
CA GLU A 159 7.13 -22.23 -9.32
C GLU A 159 5.63 -22.03 -9.13
N TYR A 160 5.04 -21.23 -10.02
CA TYR A 160 3.62 -20.90 -9.98
C TYR A 160 2.77 -22.10 -10.38
N SER A 161 1.81 -22.45 -9.53
CA SER A 161 0.83 -23.48 -9.81
C SER A 161 -0.48 -23.16 -9.11
N LEU A 162 -1.60 -23.41 -9.78
CA LEU A 162 -2.93 -23.31 -9.19
C LEU A 162 -3.42 -24.64 -8.60
N LYS A 163 -2.62 -25.71 -8.67
CA LYS A 163 -3.01 -27.04 -8.18
C LYS A 163 -3.16 -27.11 -6.65
N ASN A 164 -2.41 -26.28 -5.92
CA ASN A 164 -2.45 -26.23 -4.46
C ASN A 164 -2.47 -24.77 -3.99
N LEU A 165 -3.68 -24.26 -3.73
CA LEU A 165 -3.92 -22.89 -3.28
C LEU A 165 -3.45 -22.61 -1.84
N GLU A 166 -3.21 -23.65 -1.05
CA GLU A 166 -2.75 -23.54 0.34
C GLU A 166 -1.25 -23.20 0.43
N ASN A 167 -0.50 -23.48 -0.63
CA ASN A 167 0.94 -23.24 -0.64
C ASN A 167 1.28 -21.74 -0.77
N LYS A 168 1.43 -21.09 0.38
CA LYS A 168 1.76 -19.66 0.47
C LYS A 168 3.08 -19.28 -0.21
N ALA A 169 4.05 -20.19 -0.30
CA ALA A 169 5.32 -19.92 -1.00
C ALA A 169 5.13 -19.63 -2.48
N VAL A 170 4.08 -20.20 -3.09
CA VAL A 170 3.73 -20.04 -4.51
C VAL A 170 2.91 -18.77 -4.73
N HIS A 171 1.97 -18.50 -3.83
CA HIS A 171 0.93 -17.50 -4.05
C HIS A 171 1.22 -16.12 -3.46
N LEU A 172 2.09 -16.02 -2.44
CA LEU A 172 2.38 -14.78 -1.73
C LEU A 172 3.84 -14.39 -1.87
N THR A 173 4.14 -13.27 -2.53
CA THR A 173 5.49 -12.78 -2.82
C THR A 173 6.08 -11.92 -1.69
N ASN A 174 5.35 -11.72 -0.59
CA ASN A 174 5.81 -10.91 0.53
C ASN A 174 7.09 -11.50 1.17
N ASP A 175 8.09 -10.65 1.37
CA ASP A 175 9.41 -11.03 1.90
C ASP A 175 9.33 -11.80 3.23
N CYS A 176 8.45 -11.40 4.14
CA CYS A 176 8.25 -12.08 5.42
C CYS A 176 7.63 -13.47 5.32
N VAL A 177 6.94 -13.78 4.22
CA VAL A 177 6.45 -15.12 3.92
C VAL A 177 7.58 -15.93 3.29
N GLN A 178 8.25 -15.35 2.30
CA GLN A 178 9.29 -16.02 1.52
C GLN A 178 10.52 -16.40 2.35
N LYS A 179 10.95 -15.53 3.29
CA LYS A 179 12.06 -15.79 4.23
C LYS A 179 11.90 -17.04 5.11
N LYS A 180 10.69 -17.62 5.19
CA LYS A 180 10.42 -18.82 5.98
C LYS A 180 10.71 -20.12 5.23
N TYR A 181 11.04 -20.04 3.94
CA TYR A 181 11.29 -21.18 3.08
C TYR A 181 12.76 -21.24 2.69
N ASP A 182 13.31 -22.45 2.60
CA ASP A 182 14.74 -22.69 2.37
C ASP A 182 15.24 -22.18 1.01
N ASP A 183 14.36 -22.10 0.01
CA ASP A 183 14.70 -21.59 -1.33
C ASP A 183 14.77 -20.04 -1.40
N TYR A 184 14.58 -19.32 -0.29
CA TYR A 184 14.72 -17.87 -0.26
C TYR A 184 16.15 -17.45 -0.59
N GLY A 185 16.29 -16.59 -1.61
CA GLY A 185 17.60 -16.12 -2.06
C GLY A 185 18.31 -17.06 -3.04
N LYS A 186 17.72 -18.21 -3.37
CA LYS A 186 18.37 -19.26 -4.18
C LYS A 186 18.62 -18.85 -5.62
N PHE A 187 17.67 -18.15 -6.23
CA PHE A 187 17.72 -17.75 -7.64
C PHE A 187 18.20 -16.31 -7.81
N GLU A 188 17.76 -15.41 -6.93
CA GLU A 188 18.14 -14.01 -6.88
C GLU A 188 18.43 -13.62 -5.44
N ASN A 189 19.35 -12.69 -5.22
CA ASN A 189 19.68 -12.22 -3.88
C ASN A 189 18.43 -11.71 -3.14
N GLY A 190 18.02 -12.43 -2.10
CA GLY A 190 16.82 -12.13 -1.32
C GLY A 190 15.51 -12.10 -2.14
N ASN A 191 15.42 -12.87 -3.23
CA ASN A 191 14.27 -12.89 -4.15
C ASN A 191 13.90 -11.51 -4.70
N LYS A 192 14.91 -10.68 -5.00
CA LYS A 192 14.72 -9.31 -5.49
C LYS A 192 15.46 -9.08 -6.79
N LEU A 193 14.79 -8.37 -7.69
CA LEU A 193 15.31 -8.01 -9.00
C LEU A 193 15.18 -6.50 -9.22
N SER A 194 16.15 -5.93 -9.94
CA SER A 194 16.01 -4.59 -10.48
C SER A 194 15.13 -4.58 -11.73
N PHE A 195 14.64 -3.41 -12.12
CA PHE A 195 13.94 -3.25 -13.41
C PHE A 195 14.85 -3.58 -14.59
N SER A 196 16.16 -3.28 -14.49
CA SER A 196 17.13 -3.63 -15.53
C SER A 196 17.29 -5.15 -15.68
N ASP A 197 17.37 -5.89 -14.58
CA ASP A 197 17.48 -7.36 -14.63
C ASP A 197 16.20 -7.97 -15.21
N PHE A 198 15.05 -7.37 -14.91
CA PHE A 198 13.78 -7.80 -15.49
C PHE A 198 13.67 -7.49 -16.98
N GLN A 199 14.16 -6.33 -17.45
CA GLN A 199 14.19 -6.04 -18.89
C GLN A 199 15.05 -7.05 -19.64
N LYS A 200 16.25 -7.37 -19.13
CA LYS A 200 17.12 -8.40 -19.73
C LYS A 200 16.42 -9.76 -19.84
N TYR A 201 15.60 -10.11 -18.86
CA TYR A 201 14.77 -11.31 -18.92
C TYR A 201 13.70 -11.22 -20.02
N LEU A 202 13.00 -10.09 -20.16
CA LEU A 202 12.02 -9.89 -21.23
C LEU A 202 12.67 -9.99 -22.61
N ASP A 203 13.84 -9.37 -22.79
CA ASP A 203 14.63 -9.42 -24.03
C ASP A 203 15.00 -10.88 -24.37
N GLY A 204 15.40 -11.66 -23.38
CA GLY A 204 15.76 -13.08 -23.52
C GLY A 204 14.57 -13.99 -23.88
N LEU A 205 13.33 -13.60 -23.59
CA LEU A 205 12.13 -14.33 -24.01
C LEU A 205 11.78 -14.11 -25.49
N GLY A 206 12.50 -13.24 -26.19
CA GLY A 206 12.11 -12.78 -27.53
C GLY A 206 10.88 -11.87 -27.52
N ASN A 207 10.47 -11.39 -26.34
CA ASN A 207 9.38 -10.43 -26.21
C ASN A 207 9.91 -9.03 -26.52
N SER A 208 9.37 -8.37 -27.55
CA SER A 208 9.73 -7.00 -27.93
C SER A 208 9.16 -5.92 -26.99
N VAL A 209 8.75 -6.29 -25.78
CA VAL A 209 8.08 -5.36 -24.86
C VAL A 209 9.12 -4.68 -23.99
N ASP A 210 9.30 -3.39 -24.21
CA ASP A 210 10.07 -2.54 -23.32
C ASP A 210 9.25 -2.20 -22.06
N PHE A 211 9.77 -2.60 -20.90
CA PHE A 211 9.17 -2.38 -19.59
C PHE A 211 9.01 -0.89 -19.27
N MET A 212 10.03 -0.08 -19.59
CA MET A 212 10.05 1.35 -19.30
C MET A 212 9.12 2.15 -20.22
N GLU A 213 8.90 1.69 -21.45
CA GLU A 213 7.99 2.33 -22.40
C GLU A 213 6.53 1.88 -22.26
N LYS A 214 6.28 0.60 -21.94
CA LYS A 214 4.92 0.04 -21.95
C LYS A 214 4.31 -0.15 -20.57
N ILE A 215 5.09 -0.63 -19.60
CA ILE A 215 4.58 -1.04 -18.28
C ILE A 215 4.73 0.09 -17.26
N TYR A 216 5.91 0.71 -17.20
CA TYR A 216 6.24 1.74 -16.24
C TYR A 216 5.28 2.96 -16.31
N PRO A 217 4.87 3.47 -17.47
CA PRO A 217 3.91 4.57 -17.54
C PRO A 217 2.53 4.19 -17.02
N GLN A 218 2.08 2.94 -17.20
CA GLN A 218 0.82 2.45 -16.64
C GLN A 218 0.87 2.46 -15.10
N MET A 219 1.95 1.97 -14.49
CA MET A 219 2.12 2.01 -13.02
C MET A 219 2.05 3.43 -12.47
N LYS A 220 2.76 4.35 -13.13
CA LYS A 220 2.82 5.77 -12.74
C LYS A 220 1.46 6.46 -12.90
N LYS A 221 0.73 6.18 -13.98
CA LYS A 221 -0.65 6.65 -14.18
C LYS A 221 -1.57 6.16 -13.06
N LEU A 222 -1.49 4.87 -12.70
CA LEU A 222 -2.29 4.30 -11.61
C LEU A 222 -1.97 4.91 -10.25
N ALA A 223 -0.71 5.28 -10.01
CA ALA A 223 -0.32 6.02 -8.81
C ALA A 223 -0.97 7.41 -8.77
N LYS A 224 -0.95 8.15 -9.88
CA LYS A 224 -1.64 9.45 -10.03
C LYS A 224 -3.14 9.32 -9.79
N ASP A 225 -3.78 8.35 -10.48
CA ASP A 225 -5.22 8.09 -10.38
C ASP A 225 -5.61 7.73 -8.93
N SER A 226 -4.74 7.02 -8.20
CA SER A 226 -4.94 6.70 -6.79
C SER A 226 -5.00 7.95 -5.91
N VAL A 227 -4.10 8.92 -6.11
CA VAL A 227 -4.10 10.19 -5.37
C VAL A 227 -5.33 11.03 -5.73
N ALA A 228 -5.59 11.19 -7.03
CA ALA A 228 -6.73 11.96 -7.52
C ALA A 228 -8.07 11.47 -6.93
N SER A 229 -8.22 10.16 -6.78
CA SER A 229 -9.45 9.54 -6.27
C SER A 229 -9.76 9.82 -4.78
N VAL A 230 -8.75 10.21 -3.99
CA VAL A 230 -8.91 10.54 -2.56
C VAL A 230 -8.67 12.00 -2.26
N TYR A 231 -8.16 12.76 -3.23
CA TYR A 231 -7.76 14.15 -3.04
C TYR A 231 -8.85 15.00 -2.37
N SER A 232 -10.13 14.82 -2.74
CA SER A 232 -11.24 15.57 -2.13
C SER A 232 -11.42 15.30 -0.63
N LYS A 233 -10.86 14.21 -0.10
CA LYS A 233 -10.92 13.79 1.31
C LYS A 233 -9.62 14.04 2.06
N ILE A 234 -8.55 14.41 1.37
CA ILE A 234 -7.31 14.83 2.03
C ILE A 234 -7.64 16.15 2.72
N HIS A 235 -7.56 16.17 4.06
CA HIS A 235 -7.97 17.32 4.89
C HIS A 235 -7.35 18.61 4.39
N LYS A 236 -8.19 19.58 4.00
CA LYS A 236 -7.76 20.84 3.39
C LYS A 236 -7.47 21.96 4.39
N GLY A 237 -7.72 21.75 5.69
CA GLY A 237 -7.97 22.87 6.60
C GLY A 237 -7.12 23.02 7.85
N GLN A 238 -6.36 22.02 8.31
CA GLN A 238 -5.83 22.07 9.70
C GLN A 238 -4.36 21.70 9.91
N GLN A 239 -3.68 21.09 8.93
CA GLN A 239 -2.25 20.78 9.05
C GLN A 239 -1.45 21.62 8.07
N ALA A 240 -0.62 22.54 8.60
CA ALA A 240 0.21 23.43 7.77
C ALA A 240 1.20 22.64 6.90
N PHE A 241 1.75 21.53 7.43
CA PHE A 241 2.75 20.71 6.74
C PHE A 241 2.57 19.23 7.09
N CYS A 242 2.36 18.39 6.08
CA CYS A 242 2.42 16.94 6.25
C CYS A 242 3.01 16.26 5.01
N PHE A 243 3.65 15.11 5.21
CA PHE A 243 4.08 14.26 4.12
C PHE A 243 3.97 12.80 4.52
N GLU A 244 3.77 11.92 3.54
CA GLU A 244 3.73 10.48 3.76
C GLU A 244 4.34 9.75 2.57
N LEU A 245 5.21 8.77 2.88
CA LEU A 245 5.78 7.87 1.90
C LEU A 245 4.91 6.61 1.78
N PHE A 246 4.47 6.32 0.57
CA PHE A 246 3.69 5.15 0.22
C PHE A 246 4.53 4.16 -0.56
N GLY A 247 4.35 2.86 -0.27
CA GLY A 247 4.77 1.78 -1.15
C GLY A 247 3.58 1.28 -1.96
N LEU A 248 3.73 1.17 -3.28
CA LEU A 248 2.71 0.67 -4.16
C LEU A 248 3.14 -0.70 -4.68
N ASP A 249 2.21 -1.65 -4.64
CA ASP A 249 2.45 -3.02 -5.07
C ASP A 249 1.62 -3.27 -6.34
N PHE A 250 2.31 -3.62 -7.42
CA PHE A 250 1.71 -3.91 -8.72
C PHE A 250 1.94 -5.36 -9.12
N MET A 251 1.08 -5.88 -9.98
CA MET A 251 1.31 -7.12 -10.71
C MET A 251 1.03 -6.90 -12.19
N ILE A 252 1.63 -7.75 -13.02
CA ILE A 252 1.40 -7.78 -14.47
C ILE A 252 0.74 -9.12 -14.80
N ASP A 253 -0.24 -9.12 -15.70
CA ASP A 253 -0.79 -10.37 -16.24
C ASP A 253 -0.10 -10.81 -17.54
N GLU A 254 -0.42 -12.02 -18.01
CA GLU A 254 0.13 -12.56 -19.26
C GLU A 254 -0.15 -11.69 -20.51
N ALA A 255 -1.14 -10.79 -20.44
CA ALA A 255 -1.49 -9.86 -21.50
C ALA A 255 -0.78 -8.50 -21.36
N MET A 256 0.24 -8.42 -20.49
CA MET A 256 1.03 -7.22 -20.22
C MET A 256 0.21 -6.06 -19.63
N LYS A 257 -0.94 -6.37 -19.01
CA LYS A 257 -1.75 -5.38 -18.30
C LYS A 257 -1.29 -5.25 -16.86
N VAL A 258 -1.14 -4.00 -16.42
CA VAL A 258 -0.76 -3.67 -15.05
C VAL A 258 -1.97 -3.62 -14.12
N TRP A 259 -1.83 -4.24 -12.95
CA TRP A 259 -2.82 -4.27 -11.89
C TRP A 259 -2.25 -3.63 -10.63
N LEU A 260 -2.92 -2.62 -10.08
CA LEU A 260 -2.61 -2.09 -8.75
C LEU A 260 -3.21 -3.01 -7.69
N ILE A 261 -2.36 -3.61 -6.86
CA ILE A 261 -2.75 -4.61 -5.87
C ILE A 261 -2.98 -3.97 -4.50
N GLU A 262 -2.04 -3.13 -4.06
CA GLU A 262 -2.17 -2.39 -2.81
C GLU A 262 -1.32 -1.11 -2.77
N VAL A 263 -1.78 -0.15 -1.95
CA VAL A 263 -1.01 1.03 -1.55
C VAL A 263 -0.78 0.95 -0.04
N ASN A 264 0.47 1.09 0.39
CA ASN A 264 0.93 0.87 1.76
C ASN A 264 1.50 2.15 2.36
N CYS A 265 0.86 2.67 3.41
CA CYS A 265 1.27 3.85 4.18
C CYS A 265 2.52 3.64 5.06
N ASN A 266 3.11 2.44 5.06
CA ASN A 266 4.30 2.13 5.84
C ASN A 266 5.11 1.08 5.09
N PRO A 267 5.72 1.47 3.94
CA PRO A 267 6.54 0.55 3.18
C PRO A 267 7.73 0.08 4.02
N ASP A 268 8.22 -1.11 3.69
CA ASP A 268 9.47 -1.60 4.26
C ASP A 268 10.64 -0.78 3.68
N ILE A 269 11.49 -0.28 4.57
CA ILE A 269 12.68 0.52 4.29
C ILE A 269 13.95 -0.19 4.76
N THR A 270 13.89 -1.51 4.97
CA THR A 270 15.09 -2.31 5.29
C THR A 270 16.01 -2.43 4.07
N THR A 271 17.32 -2.41 4.32
CA THR A 271 18.38 -2.43 3.30
C THR A 271 18.99 -3.82 3.06
N GLY A 272 18.25 -4.89 3.39
CA GLY A 272 18.80 -6.27 3.49
C GLY A 272 19.26 -6.96 2.20
N THR A 273 19.37 -6.24 1.08
CA THR A 273 19.92 -6.74 -0.19
C THR A 273 20.71 -5.61 -0.87
N PRO A 274 21.67 -5.90 -1.77
CA PRO A 274 22.47 -4.86 -2.44
C PRO A 274 21.60 -3.82 -3.17
N ILE A 275 20.53 -4.26 -3.83
CA ILE A 275 19.59 -3.36 -4.51
C ILE A 275 18.90 -2.38 -3.53
N LEU A 276 18.42 -2.89 -2.39
CA LEU A 276 17.74 -2.05 -1.39
C LEU A 276 18.71 -1.15 -0.63
N SER A 277 19.95 -1.60 -0.39
CA SER A 277 21.02 -0.78 0.18
C SER A 277 21.34 0.45 -0.67
N ARG A 278 21.05 0.42 -1.98
CA ARG A 278 21.19 1.57 -2.88
C ARG A 278 19.90 2.39 -2.97
N ILE A 279 18.77 1.75 -3.22
CA ILE A 279 17.49 2.42 -3.49
C ILE A 279 16.99 3.19 -2.26
N ILE A 280 16.98 2.56 -1.09
CA ILE A 280 16.30 3.11 0.10
C ILE A 280 17.00 4.36 0.65
N PRO A 281 18.32 4.38 0.88
CA PRO A 281 18.97 5.58 1.41
C PRO A 281 18.84 6.78 0.46
N GLN A 282 19.01 6.56 -0.85
CA GLN A 282 18.86 7.61 -1.85
C GLN A 282 17.42 8.15 -1.91
N MET A 283 16.43 7.27 -1.83
CA MET A 283 15.02 7.66 -1.79
C MET A 283 14.71 8.50 -0.56
N LEU A 284 15.20 8.11 0.63
CA LEU A 284 14.94 8.84 1.86
C LEU A 284 15.64 10.21 1.86
N ASP A 285 16.88 10.28 1.38
CA ASP A 285 17.58 11.56 1.18
C ASP A 285 16.79 12.50 0.24
N ASN A 286 16.35 12.01 -0.92
CA ASN A 286 15.55 12.81 -1.85
C ASN A 286 14.19 13.22 -1.24
N LEU A 287 13.57 12.33 -0.45
CA LEU A 287 12.32 12.63 0.24
C LEU A 287 12.50 13.78 1.23
N PHE A 288 13.54 13.75 2.07
CA PHE A 288 13.77 14.82 3.04
C PHE A 288 14.09 16.15 2.38
N ARG A 289 14.79 16.14 1.25
CA ARG A 289 15.02 17.35 0.43
C ARG A 289 13.72 17.99 -0.08
N ILE A 290 12.69 17.18 -0.38
CA ILE A 290 11.39 17.68 -0.85
C ILE A 290 10.51 18.10 0.34
N ALA A 291 10.48 17.29 1.40
CA ALA A 291 9.48 17.40 2.45
C ALA A 291 9.93 18.22 3.67
N LEU A 292 11.24 18.25 3.98
CA LEU A 292 11.78 18.87 5.19
C LEU A 292 12.65 20.09 4.89
N ASP A 293 13.60 20.01 3.96
CA ASP A 293 14.56 21.09 3.70
C ASP A 293 13.91 22.47 3.38
N PRO A 294 12.74 22.55 2.70
CA PRO A 294 12.04 23.82 2.50
C PRO A 294 11.51 24.47 3.80
N ILE A 295 11.30 23.66 4.84
CA ILE A 295 10.79 24.09 6.16
C ILE A 295 11.97 24.30 7.12
N PHE A 296 12.91 23.35 7.13
CA PHE A 296 14.07 23.29 8.01
C PHE A 296 15.34 23.29 7.16
N TYR A 297 15.80 24.48 6.81
CA TYR A 297 17.00 24.64 6.00
C TYR A 297 18.21 23.94 6.64
N PRO A 298 18.98 23.16 5.86
CA PRO A 298 20.17 22.50 6.41
C PRO A 298 21.22 23.54 6.84
N PRO A 299 22.11 23.23 7.81
CA PRO A 299 23.03 24.20 8.41
C PRO A 299 23.96 24.91 7.41
N ASN A 300 24.31 24.22 6.33
CA ASN A 300 25.18 24.70 5.25
C ASN A 300 24.39 25.26 4.05
N TRP A 301 23.07 25.48 4.20
CA TRP A 301 22.24 26.06 3.15
C TRP A 301 22.56 27.55 2.98
N PRO A 302 22.70 28.05 1.74
CA PRO A 302 23.01 29.46 1.54
C PRO A 302 21.88 30.34 2.10
N LYS A 303 22.21 31.20 3.06
CA LYS A 303 21.26 31.98 3.87
C LYS A 303 20.52 33.09 3.10
N SER A 304 20.88 33.35 1.84
CA SER A 304 20.20 34.39 1.06
C SER A 304 18.97 33.83 0.36
N LYS A 305 17.83 34.53 0.44
CA LYS A 305 16.60 34.22 -0.33
C LYS A 305 16.79 34.28 -1.86
N LYS A 306 17.96 34.74 -2.33
CA LYS A 306 18.35 34.80 -3.75
C LYS A 306 19.36 33.73 -4.14
N ALA A 307 19.84 32.91 -3.20
CA ALA A 307 20.72 31.81 -3.51
C ALA A 307 19.86 30.72 -4.12
N GLN A 308 19.91 30.63 -5.44
CA GLN A 308 19.42 29.50 -6.19
C GLN A 308 19.87 28.23 -5.46
N ILE A 309 18.91 27.36 -5.20
CA ILE A 309 19.14 26.00 -4.74
C ILE A 309 20.23 25.44 -5.68
N PRO A 310 21.38 24.99 -5.16
CA PRO A 310 22.49 24.56 -6.01
C PRO A 310 21.97 23.63 -7.11
N GLU A 311 22.27 23.88 -8.39
CA GLU A 311 21.74 23.06 -9.50
C GLU A 311 22.00 21.56 -9.28
N ASN A 312 23.10 21.24 -8.62
CA ASN A 312 23.56 19.90 -8.26
C ASN A 312 22.61 19.17 -7.27
N LEU A 313 21.79 19.90 -6.50
CA LEU A 313 20.85 19.34 -5.51
C LEU A 313 19.64 18.69 -6.18
N TYR A 314 19.23 19.19 -7.34
CA TYR A 314 18.14 18.66 -8.17
C TYR A 314 18.61 17.62 -9.19
N GLN A 315 19.87 17.68 -9.63
CA GLN A 315 20.43 16.71 -10.59
C GLN A 315 20.41 15.25 -10.09
N GLN A 316 20.32 15.03 -8.77
CA GLN A 316 20.26 13.70 -8.17
C GLN A 316 18.88 13.32 -7.62
N ASN A 317 17.87 14.18 -7.79
CA ASN A 317 16.53 13.88 -7.31
C ASN A 317 15.82 12.91 -8.27
N LYS A 318 15.41 11.76 -7.75
CA LYS A 318 14.69 10.72 -8.49
C LYS A 318 13.18 10.75 -8.26
N PHE A 319 12.66 11.71 -7.51
CA PHE A 319 11.22 11.95 -7.42
C PHE A 319 10.76 12.87 -8.56
N GLU A 320 9.74 12.42 -9.26
CA GLU A 320 9.08 13.16 -10.32
C GLU A 320 7.64 13.49 -9.93
N ILE A 321 7.18 14.72 -10.15
CA ILE A 321 5.80 15.11 -9.86
C ILE A 321 4.84 14.33 -10.77
N ILE A 322 3.83 13.70 -10.18
CA ILE A 322 2.75 13.02 -10.91
C ILE A 322 1.38 13.62 -10.64
N PHE A 323 1.23 14.35 -9.54
CA PHE A 323 0.01 15.08 -9.20
C PHE A 323 0.39 16.42 -8.59
N ASP A 324 -0.21 17.50 -9.09
CA ASP A 324 -0.11 18.83 -8.51
C ASP A 324 -1.51 19.42 -8.40
N GLN A 325 -1.94 19.67 -7.17
CA GLN A 325 -3.26 20.24 -6.86
C GLN A 325 -3.58 21.49 -7.70
N GLN A 326 -2.59 22.34 -7.98
CA GLN A 326 -2.82 23.61 -8.66
C GLN A 326 -3.21 23.43 -10.13
N TYR A 327 -2.81 22.33 -10.76
CA TYR A 327 -3.05 22.06 -12.19
C TYR A 327 -4.07 20.94 -12.39
N ASP A 328 -3.92 19.84 -11.65
CA ASP A 328 -4.72 18.64 -11.88
C ASP A 328 -6.16 18.77 -11.35
N VAL A 329 -6.39 19.56 -10.31
CA VAL A 329 -7.73 19.68 -9.70
C VAL A 329 -8.71 20.37 -10.62
N GLU A 330 -8.27 21.40 -11.36
CA GLU A 330 -9.12 22.06 -12.34
C GLU A 330 -9.54 21.11 -13.47
N VAL A 331 -8.60 20.29 -13.94
CA VAL A 331 -8.86 19.26 -14.97
C VAL A 331 -9.86 18.23 -14.43
N ILE A 332 -9.64 17.75 -13.21
CA ILE A 332 -10.52 16.79 -12.54
C ILE A 332 -11.93 17.36 -12.35
N GLN A 333 -12.06 18.60 -11.89
CA GLN A 333 -13.36 19.25 -11.69
C GLN A 333 -14.12 19.45 -13.01
N LYS A 334 -13.43 19.83 -14.08
CA LYS A 334 -14.03 19.94 -15.43
C LYS A 334 -14.54 18.59 -15.92
N GLN A 335 -13.77 17.52 -15.72
CA GLN A 335 -14.18 16.15 -16.07
C GLN A 335 -15.42 15.70 -15.27
N PHE A 336 -15.46 15.97 -13.96
CA PHE A 336 -16.62 15.65 -13.12
C PHE A 336 -17.89 16.41 -13.54
N LYS A 337 -17.78 17.71 -13.83
CA LYS A 337 -18.93 18.52 -14.31
C LYS A 337 -19.48 18.02 -15.64
N ASN A 338 -18.58 17.71 -16.58
CA ASN A 338 -18.98 17.14 -17.87
C ASN A 338 -19.71 15.82 -17.67
N PHE A 339 -19.24 14.98 -16.75
CA PHE A 339 -19.90 13.73 -16.43
C PHE A 339 -21.31 13.92 -15.83
N GLU A 340 -21.47 14.80 -14.83
CA GLU A 340 -22.79 15.08 -14.24
C GLU A 340 -23.78 15.57 -15.29
N SER A 341 -23.31 16.34 -16.28
CA SER A 341 -24.15 16.77 -17.41
C SER A 341 -24.59 15.59 -18.31
N THR A 342 -23.70 14.62 -18.57
CA THR A 342 -24.01 13.42 -19.36
C THR A 342 -24.98 12.48 -18.64
N LEU A 343 -24.87 12.34 -17.31
CA LEU A 343 -25.84 11.59 -16.50
C LEU A 343 -27.24 12.17 -16.59
N LYS A 344 -27.35 13.49 -16.41
CA LYS A 344 -28.62 14.22 -16.47
C LYS A 344 -29.27 14.11 -17.86
N GLN A 345 -28.48 14.08 -18.93
CA GLN A 345 -28.96 13.87 -20.30
C GLN A 345 -29.46 12.45 -20.56
N ASN A 346 -28.89 11.42 -19.91
CA ASN A 346 -29.23 10.01 -20.14
C ASN A 346 -30.37 9.47 -19.26
N LYS A 347 -31.08 10.32 -18.49
CA LYS A 347 -32.19 9.93 -17.57
C LYS A 347 -31.87 8.70 -16.71
N MET A 348 -30.64 8.60 -16.18
CA MET A 348 -30.34 7.64 -15.11
C MET A 348 -30.61 8.33 -13.77
N ASP A 349 -31.43 7.71 -12.91
CA ASP A 349 -31.86 8.28 -11.62
C ASP A 349 -30.65 8.70 -10.75
N VAL A 350 -30.61 9.97 -10.39
CA VAL A 350 -29.54 10.61 -9.59
C VAL A 350 -29.86 10.54 -8.09
N THR A 351 -31.07 10.13 -7.73
CA THR A 351 -31.69 10.24 -6.41
C THR A 351 -31.17 9.24 -5.37
N GLU A 352 -30.69 8.05 -5.76
CA GLU A 352 -30.07 7.09 -4.81
C GLU A 352 -28.63 7.47 -4.39
N ALA A 353 -27.97 8.35 -5.15
CA ALA A 353 -26.59 8.76 -4.88
C ALA A 353 -26.50 9.95 -3.91
N GLU A 354 -27.55 10.79 -3.86
CA GLU A 354 -27.58 12.00 -3.03
C GLU A 354 -28.03 11.70 -1.59
N GLN A 355 -28.97 10.78 -1.38
CA GLN A 355 -29.46 10.43 -0.03
C GLN A 355 -28.41 9.71 0.85
N ASN A 356 -27.50 8.94 0.24
CA ASN A 356 -26.41 8.26 0.97
C ASN A 356 -25.25 9.20 1.38
N ILE A 357 -25.26 10.47 0.94
CA ILE A 357 -24.20 11.43 1.27
C ILE A 357 -24.56 12.25 2.51
N GLU A 358 -25.86 12.49 2.76
CA GLU A 358 -26.31 13.26 3.92
C GLU A 358 -26.32 12.43 5.22
N GLU A 359 -26.69 11.15 5.16
CA GLU A 359 -26.70 10.28 6.36
C GLU A 359 -25.29 9.93 6.92
N GLU A 360 -24.22 10.08 6.13
CA GLU A 360 -22.83 9.89 6.61
C GLU A 360 -22.20 11.16 7.23
N ASN A 361 -22.89 12.31 7.19
CA ASN A 361 -22.39 13.55 7.80
C ASN A 361 -22.68 13.66 9.30
N ASP A 362 -23.66 12.91 9.82
CA ASP A 362 -24.08 12.94 11.24
C ASP A 362 -23.35 11.92 12.13
N ILE A 363 -22.30 11.27 11.63
CA ILE A 363 -21.43 10.40 12.45
C ILE A 363 -20.05 11.05 12.56
N ILE A 364 -20.02 12.23 13.18
CA ILE A 364 -18.81 12.84 13.72
C ILE A 364 -18.86 12.64 15.23
N LEU A 365 -17.94 11.78 15.70
CA LEU A 365 -17.31 11.69 17.03
C LEU A 365 -17.97 12.52 18.14
N ASP A 366 -18.64 11.84 19.09
CA ASP A 366 -18.97 12.41 20.40
C ASP A 366 -17.68 12.85 21.10
N GLU A 367 -17.60 14.12 21.52
CA GLU A 367 -16.42 14.73 22.17
C GLU A 367 -16.02 14.03 23.49
N GLU A 368 -16.92 13.23 24.07
CA GLU A 368 -16.68 12.43 25.28
C GLU A 368 -15.73 11.25 25.03
N ASP A 369 -15.74 10.67 23.82
CA ASP A 369 -14.88 9.53 23.46
C ASP A 369 -13.42 9.97 23.23
N GLU A 370 -13.17 11.19 22.77
CA GLU A 370 -11.81 11.73 22.62
C GLU A 370 -11.15 12.03 23.97
N GLN A 371 -11.89 12.55 24.95
CA GLN A 371 -11.36 12.83 26.29
C GLN A 371 -10.98 11.56 27.04
N GLN A 372 -11.82 10.51 27.00
CA GLN A 372 -11.49 9.23 27.64
C GLN A 372 -10.28 8.55 26.99
N LEU A 373 -10.09 8.73 25.68
CA LEU A 373 -8.95 8.17 24.96
C LEU A 373 -7.64 8.91 25.25
N GLU A 374 -7.68 10.23 25.48
CA GLU A 374 -6.53 11.01 25.92
C GLU A 374 -6.09 10.62 27.33
N GLU A 375 -7.02 10.45 28.28
CA GLU A 375 -6.69 10.03 29.64
C GLU A 375 -6.04 8.64 29.68
N GLN A 376 -6.56 7.68 28.90
CA GLN A 376 -5.98 6.34 28.80
C GLN A 376 -4.57 6.36 28.19
N ASN A 377 -4.33 7.18 27.16
CA ASN A 377 -3.02 7.32 26.55
C ASN A 377 -2.00 7.96 27.51
N GLN A 378 -2.41 8.97 28.29
CA GLN A 378 -1.53 9.58 29.30
C GLN A 378 -1.14 8.60 30.41
N GLN A 379 -2.06 7.75 30.86
CA GLN A 379 -1.77 6.70 31.84
C GLN A 379 -0.83 5.63 31.27
N GLN A 380 -0.99 5.27 30.00
CA GLN A 380 -0.14 4.27 29.35
C GLN A 380 1.30 4.78 29.14
N VAL A 381 1.47 6.05 28.74
CA VAL A 381 2.80 6.69 28.62
C VAL A 381 3.50 6.79 29.98
N LYS A 382 2.76 7.08 31.06
CA LYS A 382 3.32 7.09 32.43
C LYS A 382 3.79 5.70 32.87
N LYS A 383 3.04 4.64 32.53
CA LYS A 383 3.45 3.25 32.83
C LYS A 383 4.71 2.84 32.06
N THR A 384 4.82 3.19 30.77
CA THR A 384 5.99 2.86 29.95
C THR A 384 7.24 3.58 30.44
N LYS A 385 7.15 4.88 30.75
CA LYS A 385 8.28 5.64 31.32
C LYS A 385 8.77 5.07 32.65
N LYS A 386 7.87 4.55 33.49
CA LYS A 386 8.25 3.92 34.76
C LYS A 386 9.00 2.60 34.54
N GLN A 387 8.53 1.77 33.61
CA GLN A 387 9.23 0.52 33.23
C GLN A 387 10.60 0.78 32.59
N ASP A 388 10.74 1.82 31.76
CA ASP A 388 12.01 2.16 31.13
C ASP A 388 13.04 2.64 32.16
N ASN A 389 12.62 3.42 33.16
CA ASN A 389 13.49 3.85 34.26
C ASN A 389 13.92 2.67 35.15
N GLU A 390 13.00 1.76 35.49
CA GLU A 390 13.32 0.56 36.27
C GLU A 390 14.30 -0.36 35.53
N ASN A 391 14.15 -0.49 34.20
CA ASN A 391 15.06 -1.25 33.36
C ASN A 391 16.45 -0.59 33.24
N GLN A 392 16.53 0.74 33.15
CA GLN A 392 17.81 1.46 33.17
C GLN A 392 18.55 1.29 34.50
N ASP A 393 17.84 1.35 35.63
CA ASP A 393 18.45 1.14 36.96
C ASP A 393 18.98 -0.28 37.15
N LEU A 394 18.25 -1.28 36.67
CA LEU A 394 18.69 -2.68 36.66
C LEU A 394 19.94 -2.86 35.80
N ASN A 395 20.00 -2.20 34.63
CA ASN A 395 21.15 -2.30 33.74
C ASN A 395 22.39 -1.61 34.33
N ASN A 396 22.22 -0.45 34.95
CA ASN A 396 23.29 0.27 35.65
C ASN A 396 23.84 -0.52 36.84
N LYS A 397 22.99 -1.24 37.59
CA LYS A 397 23.41 -2.16 38.66
C LYS A 397 24.21 -3.34 38.11
N LYS A 398 23.82 -3.92 36.98
CA LYS A 398 24.57 -5.00 36.32
C LYS A 398 25.95 -4.55 35.85
N ILE A 399 26.05 -3.37 35.22
CA ILE A 399 27.32 -2.80 34.77
C ILE A 399 28.27 -2.54 35.96
N LYS A 400 27.75 -1.97 37.07
CA LYS A 400 28.56 -1.77 38.28
C LYS A 400 29.06 -3.09 38.90
N LYS A 401 28.27 -4.16 38.80
CA LYS A 401 28.65 -5.49 39.31
C LYS A 401 29.74 -6.13 38.44
N GLN A 402 29.64 -6.01 37.11
CA GLN A 402 30.67 -6.47 36.18
C GLN A 402 32.00 -5.74 36.36
N LYS A 403 31.98 -4.40 36.51
CA LYS A 403 33.21 -3.63 36.78
C LYS A 403 33.90 -4.06 38.09
N LYS A 404 33.13 -4.32 39.15
CA LYS A 404 33.68 -4.83 40.42
C LYS A 404 34.27 -6.24 40.33
N LEU A 405 33.79 -7.07 39.40
CA LEU A 405 34.35 -8.40 39.14
C LEU A 405 35.66 -8.28 38.35
N GLN A 406 35.69 -7.46 37.30
CA GLN A 406 36.90 -7.18 36.53
C GLN A 406 38.01 -6.55 37.40
N ASP A 407 37.66 -5.61 38.29
CA ASP A 407 38.62 -5.00 39.22
C ASP A 407 39.16 -5.98 40.28
N LYS A 408 38.43 -7.08 40.56
CA LYS A 408 38.88 -8.14 41.46
C LYS A 408 39.81 -9.13 40.76
N GLU A 409 39.49 -9.48 39.51
CA GLU A 409 40.35 -10.32 38.66
C GLU A 409 41.70 -9.62 38.41
N LEU A 410 41.68 -8.33 38.05
CA LEU A 410 42.92 -7.55 37.85
C LEU A 410 43.80 -7.46 39.11
N LYS A 411 43.21 -7.54 40.30
CA LYS A 411 43.95 -7.51 41.58
C LYS A 411 44.45 -8.87 42.03
N GLN A 412 43.93 -9.97 41.47
CA GLN A 412 44.44 -11.32 41.68
C GLN A 412 45.63 -11.62 40.75
N ASP A 413 45.67 -11.03 39.56
CA ASP A 413 46.78 -11.19 38.62
C ASP A 413 48.03 -10.33 38.96
N LEU A 414 47.93 -9.46 39.97
CA LEU A 414 49.01 -8.56 40.46
C LEU A 414 49.62 -9.01 41.81
N LYS A 415 49.31 -10.22 42.28
CA LYS A 415 49.93 -10.87 43.45
C LYS A 415 50.45 -12.24 43.05
#